data_AF-A0A511R4H8-F1
#
_entry.id   AF-A0A511R4H8-F1
#
_cell.length_a   1.000
_cell.length_b   1.000
_cell.length_c   1.000
_cell.angle_alpha   90.00
_cell.angle_beta   90.00
_cell.angle_gamma   90.00
#
_symmetry.space_group_name_H-M   'P 1'
#
loop_
_entity.id
_entity.type
_entity.pdbx_description
1 polymer ?
#
loop_
_entity_poly.entity_id
_entity_poly.type
_entity_poly.pdbx_seq_one_letter_code
_entity_poly.pdbx_strand_id
1 'polypeptide(L)'
;MNLLRWGLGALALLGLAWGKSYSLERVEQDVYLQADGRVRVVDVRTWRFEGAFREVFLEIDPRRGGQVRFEEASALDDGRPIRYEVQGNRISITAGPPDRSGNLPVLAENQNRTFRISYTLTGEITVASDAALFDRQVLEPEHTAVDTYVLRIHAPQAVPERFRVFIFTGRGRIGTLEFDPAKRFATVQIAPVSQNEFVRSRVILDARAFSFRSLNEPRFEQWLKETEEETRAFRERSRQLIENQQVPGWAWALAAGPLGLLLLLFGFFVRAYQRYGREPRTEEVGRYYREPAEEIPPGMVPYVMSQGDPGQSMLGRMISATLLDFARRGSVELIRHENPGLFGLFGGSETHFKLVAPPENATDLETEVWNLLRAAAGKDGVVRPDELKKYFEQHPSLLSSMSRRPRAIYEAAHGKLLDEKSGRAAAHWGGWLVGLGFLFLLLSLILGPILLDQLGGAVWVGVLMASGVLSGIGLMVMGFLAFNVLARWVPDKLLNARRWQAYRNFLADFSQMESAPPEHFKMWDYHFIYAAALGVAERYLRNLRRIAQQRPEVMTAPRWIPGSSLGQTGQVMASSSDMLEQISRMTGGLEQITRNLESLERALKPSSSGSGGGFGGSSSGSSSGGGGSSGAR
;
A
#
# COMPACT_ATOMS: atom_id res chain seq x y z
N MET A 1 -38.10 -8.23 6.71
CA MET A 1 -37.17 -8.90 5.77
C MET A 1 -37.09 -8.23 4.39
N ASN A 2 -37.27 -6.90 4.27
CA ASN A 2 -37.19 -6.19 2.97
C ASN A 2 -36.37 -4.88 2.99
N LEU A 3 -35.76 -4.49 4.11
CA LEU A 3 -34.93 -3.28 4.20
C LEU A 3 -33.42 -3.54 4.02
N LEU A 4 -32.96 -4.79 4.16
CA LEU A 4 -31.54 -5.15 4.03
C LEU A 4 -31.07 -5.34 2.57
N ARG A 5 -31.99 -5.45 1.61
CA ARG A 5 -31.67 -5.67 0.19
C ARG A 5 -31.24 -4.41 -0.56
N TRP A 6 -31.59 -3.23 -0.05
CA TRP A 6 -31.18 -1.95 -0.65
C TRP A 6 -29.81 -1.47 -0.18
N GLY A 7 -29.31 -1.94 0.98
CA GLY A 7 -27.95 -1.62 1.46
C GLY A 7 -26.83 -2.41 0.77
N LEU A 8 -27.14 -3.61 0.26
CA LEU A 8 -26.16 -4.47 -0.42
C LEU A 8 -26.00 -4.16 -1.93
N GLY A 9 -26.99 -3.52 -2.55
CA GLY A 9 -26.88 -3.05 -3.94
C GLY A 9 -25.94 -1.85 -4.11
N ALA A 10 -25.74 -1.04 -3.07
CA ALA A 10 -24.88 0.15 -3.11
C ALA A 10 -23.38 -0.18 -2.90
N LEU A 11 -23.05 -1.33 -2.30
CA LEU A 11 -21.66 -1.76 -2.06
C LEU A 11 -21.09 -2.64 -3.19
N ALA A 12 -21.93 -3.16 -4.08
CA ALA A 12 -21.52 -4.00 -5.22
C ALA A 12 -21.24 -3.21 -6.52
N LEU A 13 -21.41 -1.88 -6.52
CA LEU A 13 -21.05 -1.00 -7.64
C LEU A 13 -19.70 -0.29 -7.44
N LEU A 14 -18.98 -0.57 -6.35
CA LEU A 14 -17.56 -0.25 -6.21
C LEU A 14 -16.72 -1.35 -6.88
N GLY A 15 -16.99 -1.59 -8.17
CA GLY A 15 -15.97 -2.18 -9.03
C GLY A 15 -14.76 -1.25 -8.96
N LEU A 16 -13.60 -1.81 -8.64
CA LEU A 16 -12.29 -1.18 -8.79
C LEU A 16 -12.14 -0.73 -10.25
N ALA A 17 -12.68 0.45 -10.57
CA ALA A 17 -12.04 1.31 -11.54
C ALA A 17 -10.70 1.65 -10.89
N TRP A 18 -9.61 1.04 -11.37
CA TRP A 18 -8.30 1.64 -11.19
C TRP A 18 -8.41 3.06 -11.76
N GLY A 19 -8.61 4.03 -10.87
CA GLY A 19 -8.76 5.43 -11.26
C GLY A 19 -7.44 5.85 -11.87
N LYS A 20 -7.48 6.22 -13.16
CA LYS A 20 -6.31 6.84 -13.79
C LYS A 20 -6.01 8.14 -13.04
N SER A 21 -4.78 8.34 -12.62
CA SER A 21 -4.31 9.57 -11.97
C SER A 21 -3.04 10.08 -12.64
N TYR A 22 -2.81 11.39 -12.55
CA TYR A 22 -1.58 12.00 -13.02
C TYR A 22 -1.22 13.22 -12.14
N SER A 23 0.07 13.53 -12.06
CA SER A 23 0.60 14.72 -11.40
C SER A 23 1.68 15.39 -12.25
N LEU A 24 1.98 16.65 -11.95
CA LEU A 24 3.07 17.39 -12.56
C LEU A 24 4.26 17.37 -11.61
N GLU A 25 5.29 16.61 -11.96
CA GLU A 25 6.53 16.55 -11.18
C GLU A 25 7.28 17.89 -11.28
N ARG A 26 7.32 18.45 -12.49
CA ARG A 26 8.05 19.69 -12.76
C ARG A 26 7.40 20.48 -13.87
N VAL A 27 7.27 21.78 -13.67
CA VAL A 27 6.84 22.75 -14.69
C VAL A 27 7.87 23.87 -14.74
N GLU A 28 8.52 24.03 -15.89
CA GLU A 28 9.45 25.11 -16.17
C GLU A 28 8.91 25.99 -17.29
N GLN A 29 8.76 27.29 -17.02
CA GLN A 29 8.30 28.27 -18.00
C GLN A 29 9.36 29.34 -18.23
N ASP A 30 9.97 29.36 -19.42
CA ASP A 30 10.81 30.46 -19.87
C ASP A 30 9.96 31.47 -20.64
N VAL A 31 9.74 32.65 -20.05
CA VAL A 31 8.94 33.75 -20.57
C VAL A 31 9.85 34.84 -21.13
N TYR A 32 9.86 34.98 -22.45
CA TYR A 32 10.62 35.98 -23.18
C TYR A 32 9.74 37.16 -23.56
N LEU A 33 9.98 38.30 -22.89
CA LEU A 33 9.34 39.57 -23.24
C LEU A 33 10.11 40.17 -24.42
N GLN A 34 9.44 40.39 -25.55
CA GLN A 34 10.06 40.92 -26.77
C GLN A 34 9.85 42.43 -26.88
N ALA A 35 10.79 43.12 -27.52
CA ALA A 35 10.76 44.58 -27.63
C ALA A 35 9.52 45.09 -28.39
N ASP A 36 8.96 44.29 -29.29
CA ASP A 36 7.74 44.60 -30.06
C ASP A 36 6.43 44.34 -29.29
N GLY A 37 6.51 43.88 -28.04
CA GLY A 37 5.34 43.63 -27.18
C GLY A 37 4.79 42.22 -27.23
N ARG A 38 5.39 41.32 -28.03
CA ARG A 38 5.06 39.90 -28.00
C ARG A 38 5.71 39.22 -26.80
N VAL A 39 5.04 38.19 -26.28
CA VAL A 39 5.55 37.36 -25.19
C VAL A 39 5.66 35.94 -25.68
N ARG A 40 6.89 35.45 -25.85
CA ARG A 40 7.14 34.06 -26.22
C ARG A 40 7.35 33.23 -24.97
N VAL A 41 6.63 32.13 -24.83
CA VAL A 41 6.73 31.22 -23.70
C VAL A 41 7.21 29.86 -24.20
N VAL A 42 8.23 29.31 -23.54
CA VAL A 42 8.65 27.92 -23.67
C VAL A 42 8.28 27.22 -22.37
N ASP A 43 7.31 26.32 -22.43
CA ASP A 43 6.76 25.60 -21.30
C ASP A 43 7.19 24.12 -21.37
N VAL A 44 7.99 23.68 -20.40
CA VAL A 44 8.48 22.32 -20.28
C VAL A 44 7.84 21.67 -19.07
N ARG A 45 7.07 20.59 -19.29
CA ARG A 45 6.30 19.93 -18.24
C ARG A 45 6.62 18.45 -18.17
N THR A 46 7.02 17.98 -16.99
CA THR A 46 7.21 16.57 -16.68
C THR A 46 5.96 16.03 -15.97
N TRP A 47 5.26 15.15 -16.66
CA TRP A 47 4.03 14.48 -16.21
C TRP A 47 4.37 13.10 -15.67
N ARG A 48 3.80 12.76 -14.52
CA ARG A 48 3.81 11.41 -13.96
C ARG A 48 2.44 10.77 -14.16
N PHE A 49 2.37 9.68 -14.90
CA PHE A 49 1.13 8.98 -15.21
C PHE A 49 1.00 7.69 -14.40
N GLU A 50 -0.16 7.47 -13.78
CA GLU A 50 -0.57 6.21 -13.14
C GLU A 50 -1.87 5.75 -13.83
N GLY A 51 -1.73 4.77 -14.75
CA GLY A 51 -2.76 4.37 -15.71
C GLY A 51 -2.43 4.77 -17.16
N ALA A 52 -3.29 4.34 -18.09
CA ALA A 52 -3.09 4.57 -19.53
C ALA A 52 -3.77 5.86 -20.03
N PHE A 53 -2.97 6.83 -20.47
CA PHE A 53 -3.41 8.12 -21.02
C PHE A 53 -3.11 8.19 -22.51
N ARG A 54 -3.98 8.89 -23.25
CA ARG A 54 -3.98 8.98 -24.73
C ARG A 54 -3.81 10.42 -25.22
N GLU A 55 -4.16 11.40 -24.40
CA GLU A 55 -4.03 12.83 -24.71
C GLU A 55 -3.50 13.61 -23.51
N VAL A 56 -2.61 14.57 -23.76
CA VAL A 56 -2.29 15.69 -22.85
C VAL A 56 -2.72 16.97 -23.53
N PHE A 57 -3.36 17.89 -22.83
CA PHE A 57 -3.78 19.17 -23.38
C PHE A 57 -3.35 20.34 -22.50
N LEU A 58 -3.17 21.49 -23.15
CA LEU A 58 -2.93 22.78 -22.52
C LEU A 58 -3.79 23.84 -23.22
N GLU A 59 -4.57 24.56 -22.45
CA GLU A 59 -5.40 25.67 -22.89
C GLU A 59 -4.90 26.95 -22.24
N ILE A 60 -4.72 28.00 -23.04
CA ILE A 60 -4.14 29.28 -22.61
C ILE A 60 -5.05 30.41 -23.06
N ASP A 61 -5.71 31.08 -22.12
CA ASP A 61 -6.52 32.24 -22.43
C ASP A 61 -5.65 33.50 -22.50
N PRO A 62 -5.63 34.20 -23.65
CA PRO A 62 -4.97 35.49 -23.75
C PRO A 62 -5.79 36.58 -23.04
N ARG A 63 -5.15 37.71 -22.72
CA ARG A 63 -5.85 38.89 -22.18
C ARG A 63 -6.88 39.42 -23.19
N ARG A 64 -7.91 40.15 -22.72
CA ARG A 64 -8.91 40.78 -23.61
C ARG A 64 -8.22 41.64 -24.68
N GLY A 65 -8.46 41.33 -25.95
CA GLY A 65 -7.82 41.98 -27.10
C GLY A 65 -6.48 41.37 -27.55
N GLY A 66 -5.95 40.41 -26.79
CA GLY A 66 -4.77 39.62 -27.13
C GLY A 66 -5.12 38.30 -27.84
N GLN A 67 -4.09 37.63 -28.36
CA GLN A 67 -4.21 36.33 -29.02
C GLN A 67 -3.09 35.39 -28.55
N VAL A 68 -3.37 34.08 -28.53
CA VAL A 68 -2.36 33.04 -28.36
C VAL A 68 -2.11 32.34 -29.68
N ARG A 69 -0.84 32.09 -29.99
CA ARG A 69 -0.41 31.29 -31.13
C ARG A 69 0.57 30.23 -30.66
N PHE A 70 0.16 28.96 -30.70
CA PHE A 70 1.07 27.84 -30.48
C PHE A 70 2.02 27.70 -31.69
N GLU A 71 3.31 27.55 -31.41
CA GLU A 71 4.38 27.43 -32.41
C GLU A 71 4.73 25.96 -32.65
N GLU A 72 4.99 25.22 -31.57
CA GLU A 72 5.49 23.85 -31.61
C GLU A 72 5.19 23.11 -30.31
N ALA A 73 5.01 21.78 -30.40
CA ALA A 73 5.13 20.88 -29.26
C ALA A 73 6.01 19.68 -29.61
N SER A 74 6.93 19.33 -28.70
CA SER A 74 7.86 18.20 -28.82
C SER A 74 7.92 17.40 -27.51
N ALA A 75 8.26 16.12 -27.60
CA ALA A 75 8.63 15.32 -26.44
C ALA A 75 10.15 15.41 -26.24
N LEU A 76 10.59 15.58 -24.99
CA LEU A 76 12.02 15.65 -24.63
C LEU A 76 12.53 14.33 -24.02
N ASP A 77 11.68 13.32 -23.93
CA ASP A 77 12.00 11.98 -23.43
C ASP A 77 12.11 10.95 -24.57
N ASP A 78 12.68 9.78 -24.26
CA ASP A 78 12.87 8.66 -25.20
C ASP A 78 11.59 7.84 -25.49
N GLY A 79 10.42 8.32 -25.08
CA GLY A 79 9.16 7.61 -25.27
C GLY A 79 8.59 7.75 -26.69
N ARG A 80 7.33 7.35 -26.87
CA ARG A 80 6.66 7.34 -28.18
C ARG A 80 6.70 8.73 -28.85
N PRO A 81 6.88 8.79 -30.18
CA PRO A 81 6.79 10.04 -30.91
C PRO A 81 5.40 10.67 -30.73
N ILE A 82 5.35 12.00 -30.72
CA ILE A 82 4.11 12.74 -30.52
C ILE A 82 3.67 13.44 -31.79
N ARG A 83 2.38 13.77 -31.82
CA ARG A 83 1.78 14.75 -32.71
C ARG A 83 1.02 15.75 -31.86
N TYR A 84 0.86 16.96 -32.36
CA TYR A 84 0.03 17.97 -31.71
C TYR A 84 -0.99 18.54 -32.69
N GLU A 85 -2.14 18.91 -32.15
CA GLU A 85 -3.21 19.60 -32.85
C GLU A 85 -3.55 20.87 -32.08
N VAL A 86 -3.77 21.97 -32.80
CA VAL A 86 -4.10 23.27 -32.21
C VAL A 86 -5.51 23.65 -32.63
N GLN A 87 -6.37 23.90 -31.64
CA GLN A 87 -7.75 24.34 -31.82
C GLN A 87 -7.96 25.63 -31.02
N GLY A 88 -7.83 26.77 -31.68
CA GLY A 88 -7.95 28.09 -31.04
C GLY A 88 -6.88 28.31 -29.96
N ASN A 89 -7.33 28.41 -28.71
CA ASN A 89 -6.50 28.63 -27.51
C ASN A 89 -6.02 27.32 -26.85
N ARG A 90 -6.34 26.16 -27.42
CA ARG A 90 -5.97 24.85 -26.89
C ARG A 90 -5.01 24.10 -27.82
N ILE A 91 -3.97 23.50 -27.24
CA ILE A 91 -3.11 22.51 -27.88
C ILE A 91 -3.35 21.13 -27.26
N SER A 92 -3.46 20.11 -28.10
CA SER A 92 -3.64 18.71 -27.71
C SER A 92 -2.49 17.87 -28.25
N ILE A 93 -1.82 17.11 -27.39
CA ILE A 93 -0.66 16.25 -27.68
C ILE A 93 -1.09 14.79 -27.60
N THR A 94 -0.84 14.02 -28.65
CA THR A 94 -1.22 12.61 -28.79
C THR A 94 -0.08 11.77 -29.38
N ALA A 95 -0.13 10.44 -29.24
CA ALA A 95 0.88 9.55 -29.84
C ALA A 95 0.63 9.20 -31.32
N GLY A 96 -0.46 9.67 -31.91
CA GLY A 96 -0.83 9.36 -33.29
C GLY A 96 -2.28 9.72 -33.61
N PRO A 97 -2.70 9.58 -34.88
CA PRO A 97 -4.08 9.84 -35.28
C PRO A 97 -5.01 8.80 -34.65
N PRO A 98 -6.29 9.13 -34.44
CA PRO A 98 -7.27 8.15 -33.97
C PRO A 98 -7.38 6.97 -34.95
N ASP A 99 -7.64 5.78 -34.42
CA ASP A 99 -7.93 4.59 -35.22
C ASP A 99 -9.27 4.72 -35.96
N ARG A 100 -9.62 3.72 -36.80
CA ARG A 100 -10.90 3.70 -37.54
C ARG A 100 -12.14 3.73 -36.63
N SER A 101 -11.97 3.44 -35.33
CA SER A 101 -13.01 3.47 -34.31
C SER A 101 -13.01 4.77 -33.49
N GLY A 102 -12.15 5.74 -33.84
CA GLY A 102 -12.05 7.04 -33.18
C GLY A 102 -11.15 7.06 -31.93
N ASN A 103 -10.46 5.97 -31.59
CA ASN A 103 -9.64 5.89 -30.39
C ASN A 103 -8.21 6.37 -30.65
N LEU A 104 -7.73 7.32 -29.84
CA LEU A 104 -6.35 7.79 -29.87
C LEU A 104 -5.37 6.72 -29.36
N PRO A 105 -4.19 6.50 -29.96
CA PRO A 105 -3.17 5.61 -29.43
C PRO A 105 -2.74 5.99 -27.99
N VAL A 106 -2.32 5.00 -27.20
CA VAL A 106 -1.81 5.25 -25.83
C VAL A 106 -0.54 6.09 -25.91
N LEU A 107 -0.57 7.24 -25.24
CA LEU A 107 0.52 8.21 -25.12
C LEU A 107 1.49 7.84 -24.01
N ALA A 108 0.96 7.41 -22.86
CA ALA A 108 1.75 6.99 -21.71
C ALA A 108 0.98 5.99 -20.84
N GLU A 109 1.67 5.04 -20.22
CA GLU A 109 1.09 4.10 -19.26
C GLU A 109 2.08 3.85 -18.12
N ASN A 110 1.72 4.23 -16.89
CA ASN A 110 2.54 4.03 -15.68
C ASN A 110 4.00 4.52 -15.82
N GLN A 111 4.19 5.71 -16.38
CA GLN A 111 5.52 6.25 -16.69
C GLN A 111 5.53 7.78 -16.61
N ASN A 112 6.74 8.36 -16.61
CA ASN A 112 6.93 9.81 -16.70
C ASN A 112 7.20 10.23 -18.14
N ARG A 113 6.65 11.37 -18.56
CA ARG A 113 6.87 11.97 -19.89
C ARG A 113 7.11 13.46 -19.77
N THR A 114 8.00 14.00 -20.57
CA THR A 114 8.33 15.42 -20.59
C THR A 114 7.98 16.03 -21.94
N PHE A 115 7.08 17.01 -21.93
CA PHE A 115 6.64 17.72 -23.12
C PHE A 115 7.10 19.17 -23.08
N ARG A 116 7.60 19.66 -24.22
CA ARG A 116 7.96 21.05 -24.44
C ARG A 116 6.96 21.67 -25.40
N ILE A 117 6.30 22.74 -24.96
CA ILE A 117 5.29 23.48 -25.71
C ILE A 117 5.78 24.92 -25.85
N SER A 118 5.84 25.44 -27.07
CA SER A 118 6.22 26.83 -27.34
C SER A 118 5.03 27.59 -27.90
N TYR A 119 4.73 28.76 -27.35
CA TYR A 119 3.64 29.62 -27.82
C TYR A 119 3.97 31.10 -27.65
N THR A 120 3.33 31.93 -28.46
CA THR A 120 3.49 33.39 -28.42
C THR A 120 2.15 34.05 -28.09
N LEU A 121 2.17 34.98 -27.15
CA LEU A 121 1.04 35.81 -26.73
C LEU A 121 1.21 37.25 -27.23
N THR A 122 0.10 37.89 -27.57
CA THR A 122 0.03 39.32 -27.92
C THR A 122 -0.88 40.08 -26.97
N GLY A 123 -0.64 41.39 -26.79
CA GLY A 123 -1.49 42.24 -25.94
C GLY A 123 -1.30 42.04 -24.43
N GLU A 124 -0.26 41.31 -24.00
CA GLU A 124 0.03 41.04 -22.59
C GLU A 124 0.83 42.17 -21.91
N ILE A 125 1.53 43.00 -22.69
CA ILE A 125 2.41 44.07 -22.20
C ILE A 125 1.76 45.44 -22.44
N THR A 126 1.63 46.22 -21.37
CA THR A 126 1.21 47.63 -21.44
C THR A 126 2.43 48.52 -21.27
N VAL A 127 2.74 49.38 -22.25
CA VAL A 127 3.91 50.28 -22.18
C VAL A 127 3.46 51.73 -22.03
N ALA A 128 3.79 52.34 -20.89
CA ALA A 128 3.62 53.75 -20.58
C ALA A 128 4.84 54.59 -21.01
N SER A 129 4.84 55.89 -20.74
CA SER A 129 5.96 56.75 -21.15
C SER A 129 7.27 56.45 -20.40
N ASP A 130 7.16 55.99 -19.15
CA ASP A 130 8.27 55.79 -18.20
C ASP A 130 8.47 54.32 -17.76
N ALA A 131 7.46 53.45 -17.90
CA ALA A 131 7.54 52.04 -17.53
C ALA A 131 6.71 51.12 -18.45
N ALA A 132 7.00 49.83 -18.39
CA ALA A 132 6.20 48.77 -19.01
C ALA A 132 5.74 47.77 -17.95
N LEU A 133 4.51 47.27 -18.11
CA LEU A 133 3.87 46.33 -17.20
C LEU A 133 3.53 45.04 -17.95
N PHE A 134 4.04 43.92 -17.45
CA PHE A 134 3.57 42.59 -17.77
C PHE A 134 2.91 42.03 -16.51
N ASP A 135 1.63 41.68 -16.57
CA ASP A 135 0.87 41.25 -15.41
C ASP A 135 -0.06 40.12 -15.80
N ARG A 136 0.35 38.89 -15.48
CA ARG A 136 -0.29 37.67 -15.97
C ARG A 136 -0.28 36.57 -14.93
N GLN A 137 -1.38 35.83 -14.86
CA GLN A 137 -1.40 34.50 -14.24
C GLN A 137 -0.63 33.51 -15.15
N VAL A 138 0.57 33.13 -14.71
CA VAL A 138 1.56 32.37 -15.49
C VAL A 138 1.30 30.87 -15.45
N LEU A 139 0.79 30.36 -14.32
CA LEU A 139 0.28 29.00 -14.19
C LEU A 139 -1.23 29.00 -14.31
N GLU A 140 -1.78 28.16 -15.18
CA GLU A 140 -3.20 28.12 -15.49
C GLU A 140 -4.08 27.85 -14.25
N PRO A 141 -5.30 28.42 -14.16
CA PRO A 141 -6.17 28.22 -13.01
C PRO A 141 -6.57 26.77 -12.74
N GLU A 142 -6.76 25.98 -13.80
CA GLU A 142 -7.14 24.57 -13.70
C GLU A 142 -5.95 23.67 -14.07
N HIS A 143 -5.35 23.04 -13.05
CA HIS A 143 -4.20 22.17 -13.21
C HIS A 143 -4.13 21.16 -12.05
N THR A 144 -3.50 20.00 -12.29
CA THR A 144 -3.15 19.06 -11.22
C THR A 144 -2.04 19.64 -10.31
N ALA A 145 -1.79 19.06 -9.14
CA ALA A 145 -0.72 19.53 -8.26
C ALA A 145 0.66 19.49 -8.95
N VAL A 146 1.49 20.51 -8.67
CA VAL A 146 2.84 20.66 -9.21
C VAL A 146 3.87 20.57 -8.08
N ASP A 147 4.79 19.60 -8.15
CA ASP A 147 5.79 19.40 -7.11
C ASP A 147 6.84 20.54 -7.12
N THR A 148 7.33 20.91 -8.31
CA THR A 148 8.27 22.02 -8.50
C THR A 148 7.87 22.92 -9.68
N TYR A 149 7.63 24.20 -9.41
CA TYR A 149 7.37 25.22 -10.43
C TYR A 149 8.56 26.19 -10.54
N VAL A 150 9.07 26.35 -11.76
CA VAL A 150 10.17 27.27 -12.08
C VAL A 150 9.71 28.24 -13.17
N LEU A 151 9.77 29.52 -12.89
CA LEU A 151 9.45 30.59 -13.83
C LEU A 151 10.71 31.40 -14.10
N ARG A 152 11.11 31.50 -15.36
CA ARG A 152 12.22 32.35 -15.82
C ARG A 152 11.69 33.47 -16.69
N ILE A 153 11.95 34.70 -16.32
CA ILE A 153 11.45 35.88 -17.01
C ILE A 153 12.62 36.61 -17.65
N HIS A 154 12.66 36.65 -18.99
CA HIS A 154 13.69 37.31 -19.77
C HIS A 154 13.21 38.68 -20.24
N ALA A 155 13.95 39.72 -19.87
CA ALA A 155 13.72 41.07 -20.34
C ALA A 155 14.20 41.23 -21.80
N PRO A 156 13.60 42.14 -22.60
CA PRO A 156 14.03 42.36 -23.99
C PRO A 156 15.47 42.87 -24.09
N GLN A 157 15.89 43.68 -23.11
CA GLN A 157 17.22 44.28 -23.00
C GLN A 157 17.61 44.39 -21.52
N ALA A 158 18.92 44.44 -21.24
CA ALA A 158 19.43 44.62 -19.89
C ALA A 158 19.18 46.06 -19.41
N VAL A 159 18.10 46.28 -18.65
CA VAL A 159 17.80 47.59 -18.06
C VAL A 159 17.73 47.48 -16.54
N PRO A 160 18.88 47.56 -15.85
CA PRO A 160 19.00 47.16 -14.45
C PRO A 160 18.29 48.09 -13.45
N GLU A 161 17.95 49.30 -13.86
CA GLU A 161 17.34 50.33 -13.00
C GLU A 161 15.91 49.96 -12.58
N ARG A 162 15.09 49.46 -13.53
CA ARG A 162 13.63 49.32 -13.36
C ARG A 162 13.09 47.89 -13.47
N PHE A 163 13.93 46.87 -13.60
CA PHE A 163 13.46 45.48 -13.58
C PHE A 163 13.00 45.09 -12.16
N ARG A 164 11.68 44.92 -11.98
CA ARG A 164 11.03 44.48 -10.73
C ARG A 164 10.10 43.32 -11.03
N VAL A 165 10.15 42.27 -10.22
CA VAL A 165 9.32 41.07 -10.36
C VAL A 165 8.60 40.84 -9.04
N PHE A 166 7.27 40.72 -9.11
CA PHE A 166 6.38 40.43 -8.00
C PHE A 166 5.61 39.17 -8.31
N ILE A 167 5.57 38.25 -7.35
CA ILE A 167 4.90 36.95 -7.51
C ILE A 167 3.77 36.86 -6.48
N PHE A 168 2.57 36.55 -6.97
CA PHE A 168 1.38 36.36 -6.18
C PHE A 168 0.93 34.91 -6.29
N THR A 169 0.61 34.30 -5.17
CA THR A 169 0.13 32.91 -5.11
C THR A 169 -1.14 32.82 -4.27
N GLY A 170 -2.00 31.86 -4.60
CA GLY A 170 -3.28 31.68 -3.90
C GLY A 170 -3.16 31.40 -2.41
N ARG A 171 -2.05 30.83 -1.95
CA ARG A 171 -1.83 30.48 -0.54
C ARG A 171 -0.65 31.23 0.12
N GLY A 172 -0.14 32.29 -0.52
CA GLY A 172 0.94 33.09 0.05
C GLY A 172 2.26 32.31 0.21
N ARG A 173 2.56 31.44 -0.76
CA ARG A 173 3.77 30.61 -0.80
C ARG A 173 5.02 31.48 -0.75
N ILE A 174 6.01 31.00 0.00
CA ILE A 174 7.36 31.55 0.03
C ILE A 174 8.19 30.75 -0.98
N GLY A 175 8.74 31.43 -1.98
CA GLY A 175 9.65 30.87 -2.98
C GLY A 175 10.98 31.63 -3.00
N THR A 176 11.86 31.26 -3.91
CA THR A 176 13.09 32.02 -4.19
C THR A 176 12.91 32.91 -5.42
N LEU A 177 13.53 34.08 -5.41
CA LEU A 177 13.61 35.00 -6.55
C LEU A 177 15.07 35.42 -6.70
N GLU A 178 15.68 35.07 -7.82
CA GLU A 178 17.07 35.36 -8.13
C GLU A 178 17.18 36.11 -9.45
N PHE A 179 17.96 37.20 -9.46
CA PHE A 179 18.29 37.92 -10.68
C PHE A 179 19.67 37.52 -11.15
N ASP A 180 19.83 37.36 -12.46
CA ASP A 180 21.14 37.28 -13.09
C ASP A 180 21.97 38.55 -12.80
N PRO A 181 23.31 38.47 -12.67
CA PRO A 181 24.16 39.65 -12.41
C PRO A 181 23.98 40.80 -13.42
N ALA A 182 23.67 40.50 -14.68
CA ALA A 182 23.40 41.50 -15.71
C ALA A 182 21.94 41.99 -15.71
N LYS A 183 21.10 41.50 -14.79
CA LYS A 183 19.64 41.72 -14.68
C LYS A 183 18.90 41.53 -16.01
N ARG A 184 19.33 40.53 -16.78
CA ARG A 184 18.69 40.15 -18.06
C ARG A 184 17.52 39.19 -17.88
N PHE A 185 17.58 38.35 -16.86
CA PHE A 185 16.49 37.46 -16.50
C PHE A 185 16.37 37.30 -14.99
N ALA A 186 15.17 36.93 -14.56
CA ALA A 186 14.84 36.61 -13.18
C ALA A 186 14.33 35.17 -13.11
N THR A 187 14.81 34.40 -12.14
CA THR A 187 14.36 33.02 -11.89
C THR A 187 13.57 32.99 -10.60
N VAL A 188 12.35 32.47 -10.67
CA VAL A 188 11.44 32.26 -9.55
C VAL A 188 11.25 30.76 -9.39
N GLN A 189 11.41 30.26 -8.18
CA GLN A 189 11.13 28.86 -7.86
C GLN A 189 10.15 28.75 -6.70
N ILE A 190 9.12 27.93 -6.88
CA ILE A 190 8.06 27.67 -5.90
C ILE A 190 7.85 26.16 -5.82
N ALA A 191 7.89 25.60 -4.61
CA ALA A 191 7.67 24.17 -4.40
C ALA A 191 7.05 23.92 -3.00
N PRO A 192 5.95 23.15 -2.87
CA PRO A 192 5.04 22.69 -3.92
C PRO A 192 3.92 23.72 -4.24
N VAL A 193 3.31 23.61 -5.42
CA VAL A 193 2.10 24.35 -5.81
C VAL A 193 0.90 23.41 -5.81
N SER A 194 -0.15 23.75 -5.06
CA SER A 194 -1.32 22.89 -4.93
C SER A 194 -2.19 22.89 -6.19
N GLN A 195 -3.01 21.84 -6.34
CA GLN A 195 -4.00 21.75 -7.41
C GLN A 195 -4.85 23.04 -7.49
N ASN A 196 -4.99 23.58 -8.70
CA ASN A 196 -5.73 24.82 -9.00
C ASN A 196 -5.26 26.07 -8.22
N GLU A 197 -4.04 26.07 -7.65
CA GLU A 197 -3.47 27.23 -6.97
C GLU A 197 -2.92 28.22 -8.00
N PHE A 198 -3.49 29.42 -8.10
CA PHE A 198 -2.98 30.40 -9.06
C PHE A 198 -1.53 30.82 -8.72
N VAL A 199 -0.73 30.99 -9.77
CA VAL A 199 0.58 31.66 -9.71
C VAL A 199 0.57 32.81 -10.71
N ARG A 200 0.68 34.03 -10.21
CA ARG A 200 0.64 35.26 -11.01
C ARG A 200 1.95 36.02 -10.86
N SER A 201 2.47 36.48 -11.99
CA SER A 201 3.66 37.31 -12.06
C SER A 201 3.30 38.69 -12.56
N ARG A 202 3.65 39.71 -11.77
CA ARG A 202 3.64 41.10 -12.16
C ARG A 202 5.07 41.60 -12.29
N VAL A 203 5.43 42.04 -13.48
CA VAL A 203 6.77 42.48 -13.86
C VAL A 203 6.68 43.92 -14.33
N ILE A 204 7.46 44.79 -13.69
CA ILE A 204 7.62 46.18 -14.09
C ILE A 204 9.01 46.32 -14.70
N LEU A 205 9.08 46.99 -15.85
CA LEU A 205 10.29 47.20 -16.66
C LEU A 205 10.39 48.66 -17.09
N ASP A 206 11.55 49.07 -17.59
CA ASP A 206 11.70 50.37 -18.24
C ASP A 206 11.01 50.38 -19.60
N ALA A 207 10.31 51.46 -19.93
CA ALA A 207 9.63 51.60 -21.21
C ALA A 207 10.61 51.61 -22.39
N ARG A 208 11.88 52.00 -22.21
CA ARG A 208 12.92 51.98 -23.26
C ARG A 208 13.27 50.57 -23.76
N ALA A 209 12.93 49.53 -22.98
CA ALA A 209 13.12 48.14 -23.41
C ALA A 209 12.16 47.73 -24.54
N PHE A 210 11.16 48.56 -24.87
CA PHE A 210 10.12 48.27 -25.85
C PHE A 210 10.07 49.33 -26.96
N SER A 211 9.77 48.88 -28.18
CA SER A 211 9.70 49.72 -29.40
C SER A 211 8.32 50.33 -29.65
N PHE A 212 7.37 50.16 -28.73
CA PHE A 212 6.01 50.69 -28.84
C PHE A 212 5.57 51.38 -27.54
N ARG A 213 4.46 52.11 -27.62
CA ARG A 213 3.81 52.80 -26.50
C ARG A 213 2.32 52.54 -26.58
N SER A 214 1.74 52.08 -25.47
CA SER A 214 0.30 51.89 -25.31
C SER A 214 -0.35 53.09 -24.62
N LEU A 215 0.39 53.78 -23.76
CA LEU A 215 -0.06 54.93 -22.98
C LEU A 215 0.98 56.06 -23.08
N ASN A 216 0.50 57.30 -23.16
CA ASN A 216 1.36 58.49 -23.29
C ASN A 216 1.76 59.10 -21.93
N GLU A 217 1.12 58.67 -20.84
CA GLU A 217 1.33 59.21 -19.50
C GLU A 217 2.32 58.34 -18.70
N PRO A 218 3.06 58.92 -17.73
CA PRO A 218 3.89 58.14 -16.81
C PRO A 218 3.01 57.33 -15.84
N ARG A 219 3.35 56.06 -15.60
CA ARG A 219 2.59 55.12 -14.76
C ARG A 219 3.45 54.34 -13.77
N PHE A 220 4.77 54.52 -13.75
CA PHE A 220 5.66 53.74 -12.90
C PHE A 220 5.29 53.81 -11.41
N GLU A 221 5.20 55.02 -10.84
CA GLU A 221 4.88 55.23 -9.43
C GLU A 221 3.49 54.70 -9.05
N GLN A 222 2.52 54.85 -9.97
CA GLN A 222 1.17 54.35 -9.75
C GLN A 222 1.16 52.82 -9.69
N TRP A 223 1.76 52.12 -10.65
CA TRP A 223 1.81 50.66 -10.65
C TRP A 223 2.60 50.09 -9.48
N LEU A 224 3.65 50.79 -9.05
CA LEU A 224 4.39 50.42 -7.85
C LEU A 224 3.51 50.55 -6.59
N LYS A 225 2.80 51.66 -6.44
CA LYS A 225 1.87 51.89 -5.32
C LYS A 225 0.72 50.89 -5.29
N GLU A 226 0.09 50.60 -6.43
CA GLU A 226 -0.95 49.57 -6.56
C GLU A 226 -0.42 48.19 -6.13
N THR A 227 0.82 47.87 -6.52
CA THR A 227 1.47 46.60 -6.15
C THR A 227 1.80 46.54 -4.66
N GLU A 228 2.24 47.65 -4.06
CA GLU A 228 2.47 47.74 -2.61
C GLU A 228 1.17 47.60 -1.82
N GLU A 229 0.09 48.26 -2.23
CA GLU A 229 -1.22 48.17 -1.59
C GLU A 229 -1.77 46.74 -1.66
N GLU A 230 -1.69 46.08 -2.81
CA GLU A 230 -2.10 44.67 -3.00
C GLU A 230 -1.27 43.72 -2.11
N THR A 231 0.04 43.95 -2.02
CA THR A 231 0.94 43.15 -1.17
C THR A 231 0.67 43.39 0.32
N ARG A 232 0.41 44.64 0.74
CA ARG A 232 0.08 44.97 2.14
C ARG A 232 -1.27 44.39 2.55
N ALA A 233 -2.30 44.56 1.74
CA ALA A 233 -3.62 44.00 2.00
C ALA A 233 -3.57 42.46 2.11
N PHE A 234 -2.76 41.80 1.28
CA PHE A 234 -2.53 40.36 1.39
C PHE A 234 -1.83 39.98 2.70
N ARG A 235 -0.73 40.67 3.06
CA ARG A 235 -0.01 40.45 4.33
C ARG A 235 -0.88 40.71 5.55
N GLU A 236 -1.72 41.74 5.52
CA GLU A 236 -2.64 42.08 6.60
C GLU A 236 -3.76 41.05 6.76
N ARG A 237 -4.35 40.56 5.66
CA ARG A 237 -5.31 39.43 5.73
C ARG A 237 -4.66 38.18 6.32
N SER A 238 -3.44 37.85 5.89
CA SER A 238 -2.69 36.72 6.45
C SER A 238 -2.34 36.93 7.93
N ARG A 239 -1.95 38.15 8.33
CA ARG A 239 -1.69 38.48 9.75
C ARG A 239 -2.94 38.46 10.60
N GLN A 240 -4.07 39.00 10.14
CA GLN A 240 -5.33 39.01 10.89
C GLN A 240 -5.83 37.58 11.17
N LEU A 241 -5.59 36.64 10.26
CA LEU A 241 -5.92 35.22 10.46
C LEU A 241 -5.03 34.54 11.53
N ILE A 242 -3.79 35.00 11.71
CA ILE A 242 -2.78 34.33 12.56
C ILE A 242 -2.59 35.04 13.93
N GLU A 243 -2.62 36.37 13.96
CA GLU A 243 -2.15 37.19 15.10
C GLU A 243 -3.29 37.55 16.07
N ASN A 244 -4.55 37.62 15.62
CA ASN A 244 -5.71 37.95 16.48
C ASN A 244 -6.39 36.75 17.13
N GLN A 245 -5.96 35.52 16.84
CA GLN A 245 -6.55 34.31 17.42
C GLN A 245 -5.73 33.82 18.61
N GLN A 246 -5.71 34.61 19.70
CA GLN A 246 -5.26 34.08 20.99
C GLN A 246 -6.19 32.95 21.42
N VAL A 247 -5.63 31.76 21.65
CA VAL A 247 -6.39 30.63 22.21
C VAL A 247 -6.66 30.96 23.68
N PRO A 248 -7.93 31.14 24.09
CA PRO A 248 -8.22 31.49 25.46
C PRO A 248 -7.86 30.33 26.40
N GLY A 249 -7.40 30.63 27.62
CA GLY A 249 -6.92 29.59 28.55
C GLY A 249 -7.95 28.49 28.87
N TRP A 250 -9.25 28.80 28.82
CA TRP A 250 -10.32 27.81 28.99
C TRP A 250 -10.37 26.78 27.86
N ALA A 251 -9.98 27.15 26.64
CA ALA A 251 -9.96 26.23 25.51
C ALA A 251 -8.84 25.19 25.66
N TRP A 252 -7.71 25.56 26.25
CA TRP A 252 -6.67 24.59 26.65
C TRP A 252 -7.18 23.62 27.71
N ALA A 253 -7.96 24.10 28.69
CA ALA A 253 -8.56 23.23 29.71
C ALA A 253 -9.57 22.23 29.09
N LEU A 254 -10.40 22.69 28.14
CA LEU A 254 -11.29 21.79 27.40
C LEU A 254 -10.53 20.81 26.51
N ALA A 255 -9.46 21.26 25.83
CA ALA A 255 -8.62 20.39 25.01
C ALA A 255 -7.84 19.37 25.85
N ALA A 256 -7.49 19.70 27.09
CA ALA A 256 -6.87 18.77 28.03
C ALA A 256 -7.84 17.67 28.51
N GLY A 257 -9.15 17.90 28.46
CA GLY A 257 -10.17 16.95 28.92
C GLY A 257 -10.11 15.58 28.22
N PRO A 258 -10.24 15.51 26.87
CA PRO A 258 -10.13 14.25 26.12
C PRO A 258 -8.80 13.53 26.33
N LEU A 259 -7.68 14.28 26.42
CA LEU A 259 -6.35 13.71 26.65
C LEU A 259 -6.20 13.18 28.09
N GLY A 260 -6.73 13.91 29.07
CA GLY A 260 -6.78 13.48 30.47
C GLY A 260 -7.62 12.22 30.65
N LEU A 261 -8.77 12.13 29.96
CA LEU A 261 -9.59 10.92 29.93
C LEU A 261 -8.83 9.73 29.35
N LEU A 262 -8.11 9.93 28.24
CA LEU A 262 -7.26 8.88 27.64
C LEU A 262 -6.21 8.38 28.66
N LEU A 263 -5.51 9.27 29.34
CA LEU A 263 -4.49 8.91 30.35
C LEU A 263 -5.11 8.17 31.55
N LEU A 264 -6.27 8.61 32.01
CA LEU A 264 -7.00 7.96 33.09
C LEU A 264 -7.45 6.55 32.69
N LEU A 265 -8.01 6.39 31.49
CA LEU A 265 -8.42 5.08 30.96
C LEU A 265 -7.22 4.17 30.70
N PHE A 266 -6.08 4.72 30.32
CA PHE A 266 -4.82 3.97 30.24
C PHE A 266 -4.40 3.43 31.60
N GLY A 267 -4.52 4.21 32.68
CA GLY A 267 -4.28 3.72 34.04
C GLY A 267 -5.19 2.55 34.44
N PHE A 268 -6.48 2.61 34.11
CA PHE A 268 -7.40 1.48 34.34
C PHE A 268 -7.10 0.28 33.44
N PHE A 269 -6.69 0.53 32.19
CA PHE A 269 -6.27 -0.53 31.26
C PHE A 269 -5.06 -1.30 31.80
N VAL A 270 -4.06 -0.61 32.36
CA VAL A 270 -2.91 -1.26 33.02
C VAL A 270 -3.37 -2.14 34.18
N ARG A 271 -4.32 -1.68 34.99
CA ARG A 271 -4.89 -2.48 36.09
C ARG A 271 -5.68 -3.69 35.56
N ALA A 272 -6.42 -3.53 34.48
CA ALA A 272 -7.12 -4.63 33.81
C ALA A 272 -6.14 -5.65 33.23
N TYR A 273 -5.04 -5.20 32.62
CA TYR A 273 -3.96 -6.06 32.13
C TYR A 273 -3.32 -6.89 33.25
N GLN A 274 -2.98 -6.26 34.39
CA GLN A 274 -2.41 -6.96 35.54
C GLN A 274 -3.36 -8.05 36.09
N ARG A 275 -4.67 -7.82 36.03
CA ARG A 275 -5.69 -8.73 36.56
C ARG A 275 -6.06 -9.85 35.57
N TYR A 276 -6.19 -9.53 34.29
CA TYR A 276 -6.75 -10.44 33.28
C TYR A 276 -5.75 -10.87 32.22
N GLY A 277 -4.80 -10.02 31.82
CA GLY A 277 -3.88 -10.28 30.71
C GLY A 277 -2.54 -10.94 31.07
N ARG A 278 -2.13 -10.92 32.35
CA ARG A 278 -0.88 -11.55 32.77
C ARG A 278 -0.97 -13.07 32.62
N GLU A 279 -0.11 -13.65 31.77
CA GLU A 279 -0.06 -15.10 31.56
C GLU A 279 0.20 -15.87 32.87
N PRO A 280 -0.45 -17.05 33.05
CA PRO A 280 -0.21 -17.89 34.21
C PRO A 280 1.23 -18.42 34.21
N ARG A 281 1.77 -18.64 35.41
CA ARG A 281 3.04 -19.36 35.56
C ARG A 281 2.79 -20.84 35.25
N THR A 282 3.53 -21.40 34.30
CA THR A 282 3.51 -22.84 33.98
C THR A 282 4.86 -23.43 34.34
N GLU A 283 4.96 -24.76 34.27
CA GLU A 283 6.26 -25.43 34.26
C GLU A 283 7.18 -24.84 33.19
N GLU A 284 8.47 -24.73 33.50
CA GLU A 284 9.48 -24.27 32.56
C GLU A 284 9.72 -25.35 31.52
N VAL A 285 9.25 -25.10 30.29
CA VAL A 285 9.62 -25.88 29.12
C VAL A 285 10.96 -25.33 28.65
N GLY A 286 11.99 -26.18 28.65
CA GLY A 286 13.30 -25.83 28.09
C GLY A 286 13.19 -25.40 26.62
N ARG A 287 14.28 -24.87 26.06
CA ARG A 287 14.32 -24.37 24.67
C ARG A 287 13.97 -25.44 23.62
N TYR A 288 14.18 -26.71 23.96
CA TYR A 288 14.01 -27.88 23.09
C TYR A 288 13.14 -28.91 23.77
N TYR A 289 12.21 -29.48 23.00
CA TYR A 289 11.35 -30.59 23.40
C TYR A 289 11.38 -31.60 22.26
N ARG A 290 11.48 -32.91 22.54
CA ARG A 290 11.82 -33.92 21.51
C ARG A 290 10.61 -34.64 20.91
N GLU A 291 9.45 -34.46 21.52
CA GLU A 291 8.21 -35.15 21.17
C GLU A 291 7.10 -34.14 20.88
N PRO A 292 6.06 -34.51 20.11
CA PRO A 292 4.85 -33.71 20.01
C PRO A 292 4.26 -33.41 21.40
N ALA A 293 3.71 -32.20 21.59
CA ALA A 293 3.16 -31.82 22.90
C ALA A 293 1.85 -32.55 23.23
N GLU A 294 1.07 -32.88 22.20
CA GLU A 294 -0.20 -33.59 22.27
C GLU A 294 -0.35 -34.47 21.02
N GLU A 295 -1.06 -35.59 21.14
CA GLU A 295 -1.42 -36.46 20.01
C GLU A 295 -2.63 -35.90 19.26
N ILE A 296 -2.40 -34.82 18.51
CA ILE A 296 -3.42 -34.21 17.64
C ILE A 296 -3.02 -34.32 16.17
N PRO A 297 -3.99 -34.45 15.24
CA PRO A 297 -3.74 -34.38 13.82
C PRO A 297 -2.79 -33.23 13.44
N PRO A 298 -1.72 -33.49 12.66
CA PRO A 298 -0.70 -32.49 12.35
C PRO A 298 -1.27 -31.20 11.76
N GLY A 299 -2.34 -31.28 10.98
CA GLY A 299 -3.02 -30.12 10.42
C GLY A 299 -3.62 -29.14 11.44
N MET A 300 -3.90 -29.58 12.68
CA MET A 300 -4.43 -28.71 13.74
C MET A 300 -3.35 -27.93 14.49
N VAL A 301 -2.11 -28.42 14.50
CA VAL A 301 -0.99 -27.83 15.24
C VAL A 301 -0.79 -26.32 14.96
N PRO A 302 -0.85 -25.83 13.70
CA PRO A 302 -0.68 -24.41 13.41
C PRO A 302 -1.72 -23.51 14.10
N TYR A 303 -2.90 -24.05 14.43
CA TYR A 303 -4.04 -23.31 14.98
C TYR A 303 -4.10 -23.28 16.51
N VAL A 304 -3.28 -24.10 17.18
CA VAL A 304 -3.23 -24.18 18.66
C VAL A 304 -2.01 -23.49 19.27
N MET A 305 -1.09 -23.02 18.43
CA MET A 305 0.15 -22.35 18.89
C MET A 305 -0.01 -20.86 19.17
N SER A 306 -1.06 -20.21 18.68
CA SER A 306 -1.28 -18.76 18.81
C SER A 306 -2.52 -18.42 19.63
N GLN A 307 -2.44 -17.34 20.41
CA GLN A 307 -3.57 -16.85 21.22
C GLN A 307 -4.75 -16.48 20.32
N GLY A 308 -4.49 -15.66 19.29
CA GLY A 308 -5.47 -15.32 18.25
C GLY A 308 -5.64 -16.44 17.23
N ASP A 309 -6.78 -16.47 16.56
CA ASP A 309 -7.03 -17.36 15.43
C ASP A 309 -6.12 -16.89 14.26
N PRO A 310 -5.16 -17.72 13.82
CA PRO A 310 -4.25 -17.34 12.73
C PRO A 310 -4.96 -17.26 11.36
N GLY A 311 -6.22 -17.73 11.29
CA GLY A 311 -7.07 -17.60 10.13
C GLY A 311 -6.49 -18.26 8.87
N GLN A 312 -6.67 -17.60 7.73
CA GLN A 312 -6.27 -18.14 6.42
C GLN A 312 -4.75 -18.28 6.27
N SER A 313 -3.96 -17.56 7.06
CA SER A 313 -2.49 -17.56 6.95
C SER A 313 -1.86 -18.93 7.23
N MET A 314 -2.54 -19.79 7.99
CA MET A 314 -2.09 -21.15 8.34
C MET A 314 -2.84 -22.25 7.57
N LEU A 315 -3.81 -21.89 6.71
CA LEU A 315 -4.63 -22.87 5.99
C LEU A 315 -3.79 -23.75 5.07
N GLY A 316 -2.82 -23.14 4.37
CA GLY A 316 -1.88 -23.86 3.52
C GLY A 316 -1.08 -24.91 4.30
N ARG A 317 -0.60 -24.56 5.50
CA ARG A 317 0.15 -25.49 6.38
C ARG A 317 -0.72 -26.62 6.89
N MET A 318 -1.97 -26.32 7.25
CA MET A 318 -2.94 -27.34 7.67
C MET A 318 -3.20 -28.34 6.56
N ILE A 319 -3.52 -27.88 5.35
CA ILE A 319 -3.78 -28.76 4.20
C ILE A 319 -2.52 -29.58 3.85
N SER A 320 -1.36 -28.94 3.85
CA SER A 320 -0.07 -29.57 3.56
C SER A 320 0.24 -30.70 4.55
N ALA A 321 0.12 -30.43 5.84
CA ALA A 321 0.38 -31.42 6.88
C ALA A 321 -0.64 -32.57 6.83
N THR A 322 -1.91 -32.28 6.60
CA THR A 322 -2.96 -33.31 6.45
C THR A 322 -2.75 -34.17 5.19
N LEU A 323 -2.34 -33.58 4.07
CA LEU A 323 -2.00 -34.33 2.84
C LEU A 323 -0.83 -35.28 3.06
N LEU A 324 0.22 -34.82 3.75
CA LEU A 324 1.38 -35.66 4.08
C LEU A 324 1.01 -36.78 5.05
N ASP A 325 0.13 -36.51 6.01
CA ASP A 325 -0.37 -37.55 6.92
C ASP A 325 -1.25 -38.58 6.20
N PHE A 326 -2.11 -38.14 5.26
CA PHE A 326 -2.84 -39.05 4.38
C PHE A 326 -1.93 -39.90 3.50
N ALA A 327 -0.81 -39.34 3.03
CA ALA A 327 0.18 -40.11 2.29
C ALA A 327 0.84 -41.18 3.17
N ARG A 328 1.20 -40.84 4.40
CA ARG A 328 1.74 -41.79 5.39
C ARG A 328 0.75 -42.91 5.75
N ARG A 329 -0.54 -42.61 5.84
CA ARG A 329 -1.61 -43.60 6.11
C ARG A 329 -2.04 -44.39 4.86
N GLY A 330 -1.52 -44.08 3.67
CA GLY A 330 -1.83 -44.78 2.42
C GLY A 330 -3.13 -44.32 1.71
N SER A 331 -3.76 -43.24 2.19
CA SER A 331 -4.97 -42.67 1.60
C SER A 331 -4.71 -41.82 0.35
N VAL A 332 -3.49 -41.29 0.24
CA VAL A 332 -3.03 -40.46 -0.89
C VAL A 332 -1.70 -40.98 -1.42
N GLU A 333 -1.60 -41.16 -2.73
CA GLU A 333 -0.37 -41.53 -3.41
C GLU A 333 0.27 -40.30 -4.06
N LEU A 334 1.58 -40.14 -3.88
CA LEU A 334 2.34 -39.03 -4.45
C LEU A 334 2.85 -39.43 -5.84
N ILE A 335 2.39 -38.75 -6.89
CA ILE A 335 2.83 -39.00 -8.26
C ILE A 335 3.72 -37.85 -8.71
N ARG A 336 4.96 -38.15 -9.11
CA ARG A 336 5.85 -37.16 -9.72
C ARG A 336 5.50 -37.05 -11.20
N HIS A 337 5.16 -35.85 -11.65
CA HIS A 337 4.99 -35.52 -13.05
C HIS A 337 6.08 -34.54 -13.48
N GLU A 338 6.90 -34.91 -14.46
CA GLU A 338 7.85 -33.98 -15.06
C GLU A 338 7.10 -33.17 -16.14
N ASN A 339 7.14 -31.84 -16.02
CA ASN A 339 6.63 -30.95 -17.05
C ASN A 339 7.82 -30.58 -17.95
N PRO A 340 7.92 -31.13 -19.18
CA PRO A 340 8.94 -30.71 -20.12
C PRO A 340 8.57 -29.28 -20.57
N GLY A 341 9.28 -28.29 -20.00
CA GLY A 341 9.10 -26.89 -20.36
C GLY A 341 9.39 -26.63 -21.84
N LEU A 342 8.93 -25.49 -22.35
CA LEU A 342 9.13 -25.10 -23.75
C LEU A 342 10.64 -24.95 -24.03
N PHE A 343 11.19 -25.77 -24.93
CA PHE A 343 12.63 -25.80 -25.26
C PHE A 343 13.57 -26.07 -24.07
N GLY A 344 13.13 -26.80 -23.04
CA GLY A 344 13.97 -27.11 -21.88
C GLY A 344 14.23 -25.95 -20.92
N LEU A 345 13.66 -24.77 -21.20
CA LEU A 345 13.59 -23.64 -20.27
C LEU A 345 12.20 -23.65 -19.62
N PHE A 346 12.13 -23.37 -18.31
CA PHE A 346 10.92 -23.45 -17.46
C PHE A 346 10.39 -24.86 -17.17
N GLY A 347 11.16 -25.92 -17.45
CA GLY A 347 10.80 -27.28 -17.01
C GLY A 347 10.88 -27.43 -15.49
N GLY A 348 9.84 -28.00 -14.89
CA GLY A 348 9.76 -28.27 -13.46
C GLY A 348 9.08 -29.62 -13.21
N SER A 349 9.36 -30.26 -12.08
CA SER A 349 8.55 -31.42 -11.64
C SER A 349 7.46 -30.97 -10.67
N GLU A 350 6.23 -31.30 -11.03
CA GLU A 350 5.05 -31.09 -10.20
C GLU A 350 4.71 -32.41 -9.51
N THR A 351 4.45 -32.36 -8.21
CA THR A 351 3.95 -33.53 -7.49
C THR A 351 2.43 -33.44 -7.46
N HIS A 352 1.79 -34.44 -8.05
CA HIS A 352 0.35 -34.60 -8.02
C HIS A 352 -0.05 -35.55 -6.88
N PHE A 353 -1.21 -35.33 -6.29
CA PHE A 353 -1.73 -36.15 -5.20
C PHE A 353 -2.89 -37.01 -5.72
N LYS A 354 -2.70 -38.31 -5.86
CA LYS A 354 -3.77 -39.23 -6.28
C LYS A 354 -4.52 -39.72 -5.05
N LEU A 355 -5.83 -39.51 -5.03
CA LEU A 355 -6.69 -40.01 -3.96
C LEU A 355 -6.91 -41.52 -4.16
N VAL A 356 -6.52 -42.33 -3.18
CA VAL A 356 -6.61 -43.80 -3.26
C VAL A 356 -7.85 -44.30 -2.54
N ALA A 357 -7.92 -44.06 -1.23
CA ALA A 357 -9.00 -44.50 -0.36
C ALA A 357 -9.21 -43.49 0.78
N PRO A 358 -10.44 -43.34 1.30
CA PRO A 358 -10.67 -42.47 2.44
C PRO A 358 -9.81 -42.90 3.64
N PRO A 359 -9.32 -41.94 4.45
CA PRO A 359 -8.53 -42.24 5.64
C PRO A 359 -9.31 -43.08 6.66
N GLU A 360 -8.68 -44.15 7.14
CA GLU A 360 -9.18 -44.93 8.28
C GLU A 360 -9.00 -44.13 9.58
N ASN A 361 -10.00 -44.17 10.47
CA ASN A 361 -10.04 -43.42 11.73
C ASN A 361 -9.83 -41.90 11.56
N ALA A 362 -10.43 -41.31 10.52
CA ALA A 362 -10.34 -39.89 10.26
C ALA A 362 -11.07 -39.06 11.31
N THR A 363 -10.42 -38.01 11.80
CA THR A 363 -11.06 -36.96 12.59
C THR A 363 -12.03 -36.14 11.72
N ASP A 364 -12.91 -35.36 12.37
CA ASP A 364 -13.85 -34.49 11.66
C ASP A 364 -13.14 -33.55 10.68
N LEU A 365 -12.00 -32.98 11.08
CA LEU A 365 -11.19 -32.12 10.23
C LEU A 365 -10.65 -32.87 9.01
N GLU A 366 -10.11 -34.07 9.22
CA GLU A 366 -9.55 -34.90 8.15
C GLU A 366 -10.64 -35.31 7.15
N THR A 367 -11.84 -35.64 7.63
CA THR A 367 -12.99 -35.96 6.78
C THR A 367 -13.41 -34.78 5.91
N GLU A 368 -13.42 -33.57 6.48
CA GLU A 368 -13.70 -32.34 5.73
C GLU A 368 -12.63 -32.04 4.68
N VAL A 369 -11.34 -32.15 5.05
CA VAL A 369 -10.23 -31.98 4.10
C VAL A 369 -10.32 -33.01 2.97
N TRP A 370 -10.63 -34.27 3.30
CA TRP A 370 -10.81 -35.32 2.29
C TRP A 370 -11.93 -35.00 1.29
N ASN A 371 -13.09 -34.55 1.80
CA ASN A 371 -14.22 -34.16 0.94
C ASN A 371 -13.89 -32.95 0.06
N LEU A 372 -13.13 -31.98 0.61
CA LEU A 372 -12.62 -30.83 -0.14
C LEU A 372 -11.69 -31.28 -1.26
N LEU A 373 -10.71 -32.14 -0.96
CA LEU A 373 -9.77 -32.67 -1.95
C LEU A 373 -10.51 -33.45 -3.04
N ARG A 374 -11.51 -34.26 -2.68
CA ARG A 374 -12.34 -34.99 -3.64
C ARG A 374 -13.14 -34.04 -4.55
N ALA A 375 -13.67 -32.94 -4.01
CA ALA A 375 -14.42 -31.95 -4.78
C ALA A 375 -13.52 -31.11 -5.70
N ALA A 376 -12.26 -30.89 -5.30
CA ALA A 376 -11.26 -30.16 -6.07
C ALA A 376 -10.51 -31.03 -7.10
N ALA A 377 -10.53 -32.37 -6.96
CA ALA A 377 -9.83 -33.30 -7.83
C ALA A 377 -10.38 -33.29 -9.27
N GLY A 378 -9.47 -33.47 -10.24
CA GLY A 378 -9.83 -33.74 -11.63
C GLY A 378 -10.62 -35.04 -11.82
N LYS A 379 -11.18 -35.25 -13.02
CA LYS A 379 -11.93 -36.48 -13.38
C LYS A 379 -11.09 -37.77 -13.27
N ASP A 380 -9.76 -37.63 -13.23
CA ASP A 380 -8.76 -38.66 -13.04
C ASP A 380 -8.50 -39.02 -11.55
N GLY A 381 -9.18 -38.36 -10.60
CA GLY A 381 -9.00 -38.59 -9.16
C GLY A 381 -7.67 -38.04 -8.63
N VAL A 382 -7.02 -37.19 -9.40
CA VAL A 382 -5.74 -36.56 -9.07
C VAL A 382 -5.99 -35.11 -8.68
N VAL A 383 -5.46 -34.71 -7.53
CA VAL A 383 -5.52 -33.32 -7.03
C VAL A 383 -4.25 -32.62 -7.45
N ARG A 384 -4.39 -31.61 -8.30
CA ARG A 384 -3.28 -30.73 -8.71
C ARG A 384 -3.29 -29.43 -7.89
N PRO A 385 -2.12 -28.85 -7.56
CA PRO A 385 -2.05 -27.59 -6.83
C PRO A 385 -2.85 -26.45 -7.48
N ASP A 386 -2.84 -26.36 -8.81
CA ASP A 386 -3.59 -25.35 -9.57
C ASP A 386 -5.11 -25.56 -9.53
N GLU A 387 -5.57 -26.81 -9.50
CA GLU A 387 -6.99 -27.15 -9.38
C GLU A 387 -7.51 -26.79 -7.99
N LEU A 388 -6.73 -27.11 -6.95
CA LEU A 388 -7.03 -26.73 -5.59
C LEU A 388 -7.08 -25.20 -5.43
N LYS A 389 -6.14 -24.47 -6.06
CA LYS A 389 -6.16 -23.00 -6.10
C LYS A 389 -7.44 -22.47 -6.76
N LYS A 390 -7.77 -22.94 -7.97
CA LYS A 390 -9.00 -22.54 -8.68
C LYS A 390 -10.26 -22.85 -7.87
N TYR A 391 -10.29 -23.99 -7.19
CA TYR A 391 -11.42 -24.40 -6.35
C TYR A 391 -11.65 -23.40 -5.21
N PHE A 392 -10.58 -22.96 -4.53
CA PHE A 392 -10.65 -21.96 -3.48
C PHE A 392 -11.02 -20.56 -4.01
N GLU A 393 -10.52 -20.17 -5.19
CA GLU A 393 -10.93 -18.92 -5.85
C GLU A 393 -12.43 -18.90 -6.18
N GLN A 394 -13.00 -20.05 -6.55
CA GLN A 394 -14.44 -20.20 -6.82
C GLN A 394 -15.30 -20.28 -5.54
N HIS A 395 -14.71 -20.66 -4.40
CA HIS A 395 -15.42 -20.84 -3.12
C HIS A 395 -14.79 -20.01 -1.98
N PRO A 396 -14.86 -18.66 -2.03
CA PRO A 396 -14.25 -17.80 -1.01
C PRO A 396 -14.85 -17.98 0.40
N SER A 397 -16.14 -18.34 0.48
CA SER A 397 -16.81 -18.68 1.75
C SER A 397 -16.24 -19.95 2.38
N LEU A 398 -15.81 -20.91 1.57
CA LEU A 398 -15.18 -22.14 2.04
C LEU A 398 -13.78 -21.85 2.61
N LEU A 399 -13.02 -20.96 1.97
CA LEU A 399 -11.71 -20.48 2.45
C LEU A 399 -11.78 -19.91 3.87
N SER A 400 -12.74 -19.02 4.11
CA SER A 400 -12.95 -18.38 5.43
C SER A 400 -13.51 -19.35 6.48
N SER A 401 -14.51 -20.17 6.13
CA SER A 401 -15.08 -21.14 7.06
C SER A 401 -14.11 -22.25 7.44
N MET A 402 -13.37 -22.81 6.47
CA MET A 402 -12.37 -23.85 6.70
C MET A 402 -11.23 -23.37 7.61
N SER A 403 -10.83 -22.10 7.51
CA SER A 403 -9.77 -21.56 8.37
C SER A 403 -10.14 -21.46 9.86
N ARG A 404 -11.44 -21.40 10.20
CA ARG A 404 -11.91 -21.31 11.59
C ARG A 404 -12.16 -22.67 12.24
N ARG A 405 -12.39 -23.70 11.42
CA ARG A 405 -12.80 -25.03 11.89
C ARG A 405 -11.74 -25.81 12.67
N PRO A 406 -10.45 -25.85 12.29
CA PRO A 406 -9.42 -26.60 13.03
C PRO A 406 -9.39 -26.21 14.51
N ARG A 407 -9.43 -24.91 14.80
CA ARG A 407 -9.46 -24.41 16.17
C ARG A 407 -10.77 -24.76 16.89
N ALA A 408 -11.91 -24.62 16.22
CA ALA A 408 -13.21 -24.96 16.81
C ALA A 408 -13.32 -26.45 17.17
N ILE A 409 -12.85 -27.34 16.28
CA ILE A 409 -12.82 -28.79 16.50
C ILE A 409 -11.89 -29.11 17.68
N TYR A 410 -10.70 -28.51 17.72
CA TYR A 410 -9.79 -28.67 18.85
C TYR A 410 -10.40 -28.19 20.17
N GLU A 411 -10.99 -26.98 20.19
CA GLU A 411 -11.59 -26.41 21.41
C GLU A 411 -12.83 -27.21 21.87
N ALA A 412 -13.56 -27.86 20.96
CA ALA A 412 -14.65 -28.76 21.29
C ALA A 412 -14.17 -30.07 21.92
N ALA A 413 -13.05 -30.63 21.43
CA ALA A 413 -12.50 -31.89 21.93
C ALA A 413 -11.64 -31.73 23.20
N HIS A 414 -10.87 -30.64 23.29
CA HIS A 414 -9.83 -30.46 24.33
C HIS A 414 -10.03 -29.22 25.20
N GLY A 415 -11.15 -28.50 25.05
CA GLY A 415 -11.47 -27.28 25.79
C GLY A 415 -10.87 -26.01 25.20
N LYS A 416 -11.39 -24.84 25.61
CA LYS A 416 -10.98 -23.53 25.09
C LYS A 416 -9.50 -23.22 25.37
N LEU A 417 -8.83 -22.62 24.38
CA LEU A 417 -7.43 -22.21 24.49
C LEU A 417 -7.23 -21.03 25.45
N LEU A 418 -8.21 -20.13 25.49
CA LEU A 418 -8.18 -18.90 26.27
C LEU A 418 -9.17 -18.96 27.44
N ASP A 419 -8.79 -18.37 28.56
CA ASP A 419 -9.65 -18.25 29.74
C ASP A 419 -10.86 -17.36 29.41
N GLU A 420 -12.08 -17.90 29.53
CA GLU A 420 -13.32 -17.20 29.19
C GLU A 420 -13.47 -15.87 29.94
N LYS A 421 -13.02 -15.79 31.20
CA LYS A 421 -13.13 -14.55 31.99
C LYS A 421 -12.25 -13.46 31.40
N SER A 422 -11.04 -13.83 30.96
CA SER A 422 -10.10 -12.93 30.31
C SER A 422 -10.58 -12.51 28.92
N GLY A 423 -11.15 -13.44 28.14
CA GLY A 423 -11.70 -13.16 26.82
C GLY A 423 -12.92 -12.22 26.86
N ARG A 424 -13.83 -12.40 27.83
CA ARG A 424 -14.95 -11.48 28.05
C ARG A 424 -14.47 -10.09 28.47
N ALA A 425 -13.44 -10.03 29.33
CA ALA A 425 -12.83 -8.76 29.71
C ALA A 425 -12.17 -8.07 28.50
N ALA A 426 -11.42 -8.81 27.67
CA ALA A 426 -10.81 -8.31 26.44
C ALA A 426 -11.86 -7.78 25.46
N ALA A 427 -12.97 -8.50 25.25
CA ALA A 427 -14.06 -8.07 24.39
C ALA A 427 -14.79 -6.84 24.92
N HIS A 428 -15.05 -6.79 26.22
CA HIS A 428 -15.71 -5.65 26.86
C HIS A 428 -14.83 -4.39 26.80
N TRP A 429 -13.56 -4.50 27.24
CA TRP A 429 -12.61 -3.39 27.20
C TRP A 429 -12.31 -2.96 25.76
N GLY A 430 -12.01 -3.91 24.88
CA GLY A 430 -11.71 -3.63 23.47
C GLY A 430 -12.87 -2.98 22.74
N GLY A 431 -14.07 -3.56 22.84
CA GLY A 431 -15.27 -3.04 22.19
C GLY A 431 -15.66 -1.65 22.73
N TRP A 432 -15.63 -1.47 24.05
CA TRP A 432 -15.99 -0.19 24.67
C TRP A 432 -14.99 0.92 24.31
N LEU A 433 -13.68 0.64 24.36
CA LEU A 433 -12.64 1.62 24.01
C LEU A 433 -12.65 1.98 22.53
N VAL A 434 -12.83 1.01 21.63
CA VAL A 434 -12.97 1.27 20.19
C VAL A 434 -14.22 2.10 19.91
N GLY A 435 -15.36 1.74 20.52
CA GLY A 435 -16.61 2.50 20.37
C GLY A 435 -16.49 3.94 20.88
N LEU A 436 -15.87 4.14 22.05
CA LEU A 436 -15.61 5.47 22.60
C LEU A 436 -14.63 6.26 21.71
N GLY A 437 -13.54 5.64 21.26
CA GLY A 437 -12.59 6.27 20.34
C GLY A 437 -13.24 6.68 19.02
N PHE A 438 -14.14 5.85 18.47
CA PHE A 438 -14.92 6.17 17.28
C PHE A 438 -15.86 7.35 17.51
N LEU A 439 -16.52 7.41 18.67
CA LEU A 439 -17.35 8.55 19.03
C LEU A 439 -16.56 9.86 19.08
N PHE A 440 -15.38 9.86 19.71
CA PHE A 440 -14.50 11.04 19.75
C PHE A 440 -14.03 11.48 18.36
N LEU A 441 -13.65 10.53 17.50
CA LEU A 441 -13.30 10.82 16.11
C LEU A 441 -14.48 11.38 15.33
N LEU A 442 -15.65 10.77 15.44
CA LEU A 442 -16.87 11.19 14.74
C LEU A 442 -17.31 12.59 15.19
N LEU A 443 -17.30 12.86 16.50
CA LEU A 443 -17.59 14.19 17.03
C LEU A 443 -16.59 15.22 16.53
N SER A 444 -15.30 14.89 16.51
CA SER A 444 -14.26 15.83 16.06
C SER A 444 -14.36 16.10 14.55
N LEU A 445 -14.64 15.09 13.73
CA LEU A 445 -14.71 15.22 12.28
C LEU A 445 -16.03 15.82 11.77
N ILE A 446 -17.13 15.62 12.48
CA ILE A 446 -18.45 16.16 12.08
C ILE A 446 -18.70 17.50 12.76
N LEU A 447 -18.60 17.57 14.08
CA LEU A 447 -18.95 18.77 14.84
C LEU A 447 -17.86 19.83 14.74
N GLY A 448 -16.59 19.40 14.59
CA GLY A 448 -15.44 20.28 14.47
C GLY A 448 -15.54 21.28 13.32
N PRO A 449 -15.71 20.85 12.05
CA PRO A 449 -15.84 21.76 10.92
C PRO A 449 -17.06 22.68 11.02
N ILE A 450 -18.18 22.17 11.55
CA ILE A 450 -19.40 22.97 11.76
C ILE A 450 -19.14 24.10 12.76
N LEU A 451 -18.48 23.79 13.89
CA LEU A 451 -18.09 24.79 14.89
C LEU A 451 -17.04 25.76 14.33
N LEU A 452 -16.10 25.26 13.52
CA LEU A 452 -15.06 26.08 12.92
C LEU A 452 -15.67 27.11 11.95
N ASP A 453 -16.66 26.72 11.15
CA ASP A 453 -17.38 27.60 10.22
C ASP A 453 -18.24 28.63 10.98
N GLN A 454 -19.07 28.18 11.94
CA GLN A 454 -19.95 29.07 12.71
C GLN A 454 -19.19 30.10 13.57
N LEU A 455 -17.96 29.80 13.97
CA LEU A 455 -17.13 30.64 14.83
C LEU A 455 -16.01 31.36 14.06
N GLY A 456 -16.14 31.48 12.72
CA GLY A 456 -15.25 32.30 11.90
C GLY A 456 -13.81 31.80 11.84
N GLY A 457 -13.59 30.49 11.90
CA GLY A 457 -12.27 29.87 11.78
C GLY A 457 -11.41 29.97 13.04
N ALA A 458 -12.01 30.04 14.24
CA ALA A 458 -11.26 30.19 15.48
C ALA A 458 -10.29 29.02 15.77
N VAL A 459 -8.99 29.31 15.90
CA VAL A 459 -7.89 28.33 16.12
C VAL A 459 -8.16 27.43 17.31
N TRP A 460 -8.81 27.91 18.37
CA TRP A 460 -9.12 27.10 19.54
C TRP A 460 -10.07 25.93 19.24
N VAL A 461 -10.97 26.07 18.24
CA VAL A 461 -11.81 24.97 17.75
C VAL A 461 -10.93 23.92 17.08
N GLY A 462 -9.94 24.34 16.28
CA GLY A 462 -8.93 23.45 15.70
C GLY A 462 -8.13 22.69 16.74
N VAL A 463 -7.74 23.34 17.85
CA VAL A 463 -7.06 22.68 18.99
C VAL A 463 -7.94 21.62 19.65
N LEU A 464 -9.24 21.91 19.85
CA LEU A 464 -10.19 20.95 20.40
C LEU A 464 -10.41 19.75 19.46
N MET A 465 -10.55 20.01 18.15
CA MET A 465 -10.64 18.97 17.13
C MET A 465 -9.41 18.08 17.15
N ALA A 466 -8.21 18.66 17.14
CA ALA A 466 -6.96 17.91 17.17
C ALA A 466 -6.86 17.03 18.43
N SER A 467 -7.20 17.57 19.60
CA SER A 467 -7.25 16.81 20.85
C SER A 467 -8.24 15.64 20.77
N GLY A 468 -9.46 15.88 20.29
CA GLY A 468 -10.48 14.85 20.14
C GLY A 468 -10.08 13.75 19.15
N VAL A 469 -9.45 14.11 18.03
CA VAL A 469 -8.89 13.16 17.05
C VAL A 469 -7.78 12.32 17.68
N LEU A 470 -6.80 12.95 18.34
CA LEU A 470 -5.68 12.25 18.98
C LEU A 470 -6.15 11.30 20.08
N SER A 471 -7.07 11.75 20.94
CA SER A 471 -7.69 10.90 21.96
C SER A 471 -8.49 9.76 21.34
N GLY A 472 -9.26 10.04 20.28
CA GLY A 472 -10.05 9.01 19.59
C GLY A 472 -9.18 7.91 18.99
N ILE A 473 -8.08 8.29 18.33
CA ILE A 473 -7.07 7.34 17.81
C ILE A 473 -6.41 6.58 18.95
N GLY A 474 -5.98 7.27 20.02
CA GLY A 474 -5.36 6.65 21.18
C GLY A 474 -6.26 5.61 21.85
N LEU A 475 -7.55 5.92 22.02
CA LEU A 475 -8.54 4.99 22.57
C LEU A 475 -8.78 3.79 21.65
N MET A 476 -8.85 4.00 20.33
CA MET A 476 -8.94 2.90 19.38
C MET A 476 -7.73 1.97 19.45
N VAL A 477 -6.51 2.53 19.42
CA VAL A 477 -5.27 1.73 19.53
C VAL A 477 -5.27 0.94 20.82
N MET A 478 -5.63 1.56 21.95
CA MET A 478 -5.74 0.88 23.23
C MET A 478 -6.82 -0.21 23.22
N GLY A 479 -7.96 0.02 22.57
CA GLY A 479 -9.02 -0.98 22.40
C GLY A 479 -8.59 -2.17 21.53
N PHE A 480 -7.87 -1.92 20.43
CA PHE A 480 -7.27 -2.97 19.60
C PHE A 480 -6.20 -3.77 20.35
N LEU A 481 -5.38 -3.09 21.16
CA LEU A 481 -4.45 -3.76 22.07
C LEU A 481 -5.19 -4.60 23.11
N ALA A 482 -6.33 -4.13 23.63
CA ALA A 482 -7.11 -4.85 24.62
C ALA A 482 -7.57 -6.23 24.14
N PHE A 483 -8.00 -6.35 22.87
CA PHE A 483 -8.41 -7.64 22.30
C PHE A 483 -7.32 -8.70 22.33
N ASN A 484 -6.05 -8.28 22.17
CA ASN A 484 -4.91 -9.20 22.13
C ASN A 484 -4.28 -9.41 23.50
N VAL A 485 -4.07 -8.32 24.25
CA VAL A 485 -3.22 -8.32 25.45
C VAL A 485 -3.97 -8.76 26.71
N LEU A 486 -5.30 -8.60 26.77
CA LEU A 486 -6.11 -9.10 27.90
C LEU A 486 -6.55 -10.55 27.73
N ALA A 487 -6.44 -11.10 26.52
CA ALA A 487 -6.80 -12.48 26.24
C ALA A 487 -5.71 -13.43 26.76
N ARG A 488 -5.99 -14.11 27.87
CA ARG A 488 -5.03 -14.99 28.55
C ARG A 488 -5.24 -16.44 28.18
N TRP A 489 -4.14 -17.17 27.99
CA TRP A 489 -4.16 -18.63 27.88
C TRP A 489 -4.68 -19.33 29.15
N VAL A 490 -5.31 -20.49 28.95
CA VAL A 490 -5.48 -21.50 30.00
C VAL A 490 -4.10 -22.12 30.33
N PRO A 491 -3.76 -22.39 31.61
CA PRO A 491 -2.42 -22.84 32.00
C PRO A 491 -1.89 -24.06 31.21
N ASP A 492 -2.70 -25.11 31.09
CA ASP A 492 -2.29 -26.34 30.40
C ASP A 492 -2.09 -26.11 28.89
N LYS A 493 -2.90 -25.23 28.30
CA LYS A 493 -2.82 -24.87 26.87
C LYS A 493 -1.59 -24.01 26.57
N LEU A 494 -1.23 -23.11 27.49
CA LEU A 494 0.03 -22.37 27.41
C LEU A 494 1.24 -23.30 27.50
N LEU A 495 1.20 -24.30 28.38
CA LEU A 495 2.25 -25.30 28.49
C LEU A 495 2.43 -26.07 27.18
N ASN A 496 1.34 -26.53 26.59
CA ASN A 496 1.38 -27.28 25.34
C ASN A 496 1.79 -26.41 24.15
N ALA A 497 1.37 -25.15 24.08
CA ALA A 497 1.87 -24.19 23.08
C ALA A 497 3.39 -23.96 23.21
N ARG A 498 3.92 -23.86 24.44
CA ARG A 498 5.36 -23.76 24.70
C ARG A 498 6.11 -25.04 24.30
N ARG A 499 5.56 -26.22 24.60
CA ARG A 499 6.09 -27.53 24.15
C ARG A 499 6.11 -27.65 22.62
N TRP A 500 5.04 -27.23 21.93
CA TRP A 500 5.01 -27.16 20.46
C TRP A 500 6.10 -26.25 19.90
N GLN A 501 6.31 -25.08 20.52
CA GLN A 501 7.36 -24.16 20.10
C GLN A 501 8.77 -24.73 20.37
N ALA A 502 8.98 -25.41 21.49
CA ALA A 502 10.24 -26.08 21.81
C ALA A 502 10.50 -27.29 20.89
N TYR A 503 9.45 -28.01 20.51
CA TYR A 503 9.51 -29.10 19.53
C TYR A 503 9.85 -28.59 18.13
N ARG A 504 9.23 -27.48 17.70
CA ARG A 504 9.62 -26.77 16.47
C ARG A 504 11.09 -26.37 16.48
N ASN A 505 11.61 -25.86 17.60
CA ASN A 505 13.03 -25.50 17.73
C ASN A 505 13.93 -26.72 17.60
N PHE A 506 13.56 -27.84 18.24
CA PHE A 506 14.29 -29.11 18.15
C PHE A 506 14.37 -29.62 16.71
N LEU A 507 13.25 -29.69 15.99
CA LEU A 507 13.22 -30.13 14.59
C LEU A 507 14.01 -29.22 13.63
N ALA A 508 14.18 -27.95 13.98
CA ALA A 508 14.91 -26.98 13.16
C ALA A 508 16.42 -26.93 13.45
N ASP A 509 16.86 -27.37 14.64
CA ASP A 509 18.23 -27.22 15.13
C ASP A 509 19.02 -28.53 15.00
N PHE A 510 20.02 -28.52 14.10
CA PHE A 510 20.86 -29.68 13.84
C PHE A 510 21.60 -30.17 15.09
N SER A 511 22.12 -29.26 15.93
CA SER A 511 22.95 -29.63 17.09
C SER A 511 22.20 -30.51 18.08
N GLN A 512 20.90 -30.22 18.27
CA GLN A 512 20.05 -31.00 19.15
C GLN A 512 19.59 -32.29 18.50
N MET A 513 19.28 -32.27 17.20
CA MET A 513 18.95 -33.48 16.45
C MET A 513 20.12 -34.47 16.42
N GLU A 514 21.37 -34.03 16.26
CA GLU A 514 22.55 -34.89 16.26
C GLU A 514 22.64 -35.73 17.54
N SER A 515 22.33 -35.12 18.70
CA SER A 515 22.31 -35.78 20.01
C SER A 515 21.05 -36.62 20.30
N ALA A 516 20.10 -36.70 19.37
CA ALA A 516 18.82 -37.39 19.61
C ALA A 516 18.99 -38.92 19.64
N PRO A 517 18.16 -39.65 20.42
CA PRO A 517 18.16 -41.10 20.46
C PRO A 517 17.85 -41.73 19.09
N PRO A 518 18.35 -42.95 18.79
CA PRO A 518 18.06 -43.67 17.55
C PRO A 518 16.56 -43.87 17.27
N GLU A 519 15.73 -43.94 18.32
CA GLU A 519 14.27 -44.11 18.19
C GLU A 519 13.59 -42.95 17.45
N HIS A 520 14.08 -41.72 17.63
CA HIS A 520 13.56 -40.55 16.91
C HIS A 520 13.74 -40.72 15.39
N PHE A 521 14.88 -41.26 14.96
CA PHE A 521 15.19 -41.51 13.55
C PHE A 521 14.43 -42.70 12.98
N LYS A 522 13.93 -43.63 13.80
CA LYS A 522 13.05 -44.70 13.31
C LYS A 522 11.68 -44.19 12.87
N MET A 523 11.19 -43.11 13.51
CA MET A 523 9.90 -42.49 13.22
C MET A 523 10.06 -41.11 12.55
N TRP A 524 11.13 -40.91 11.78
CA TRP A 524 11.45 -39.59 11.23
C TRP A 524 10.37 -39.07 10.27
N ASP A 525 9.62 -39.96 9.62
CA ASP A 525 8.51 -39.65 8.71
C ASP A 525 7.31 -39.06 9.46
N TYR A 526 7.03 -39.56 10.66
CA TYR A 526 6.07 -38.96 11.58
C TYR A 526 6.48 -37.54 11.98
N HIS A 527 7.74 -37.35 12.38
CA HIS A 527 8.27 -36.04 12.78
C HIS A 527 8.33 -35.05 11.60
N PHE A 528 8.57 -35.53 10.38
CA PHE A 528 8.54 -34.72 9.16
C PHE A 528 7.16 -34.08 8.92
N ILE A 529 6.07 -34.81 9.14
CA ILE A 529 4.71 -34.27 8.96
C ILE A 529 4.44 -33.14 9.96
N TYR A 530 4.86 -33.30 11.22
CA TYR A 530 4.79 -32.21 12.20
C TYR A 530 5.73 -31.06 11.85
N ALA A 531 6.92 -31.33 11.30
CA ALA A 531 7.81 -30.28 10.80
C ALA A 531 7.13 -29.46 9.68
N ALA A 532 6.32 -30.10 8.83
CA ALA A 532 5.53 -29.41 7.81
C ALA A 532 4.43 -28.54 8.43
N ALA A 533 3.69 -29.05 9.42
CA ALA A 533 2.72 -28.26 10.18
C ALA A 533 3.36 -27.03 10.85
N LEU A 534 4.54 -27.22 11.46
CA LEU A 534 5.28 -26.19 12.19
C LEU A 534 6.06 -25.22 11.27
N GLY A 535 6.04 -25.45 9.95
CA GLY A 535 6.74 -24.63 8.96
C GLY A 535 8.27 -24.71 9.03
N VAL A 536 8.81 -25.86 9.45
CA VAL A 536 10.26 -26.14 9.54
C VAL A 536 10.69 -27.38 8.75
N ALA A 537 9.81 -27.93 7.90
CA ALA A 537 10.05 -29.16 7.13
C ALA A 537 11.35 -29.16 6.31
N GLU A 538 11.65 -28.10 5.55
CA GLU A 538 12.89 -28.06 4.77
C GLU A 538 14.14 -28.09 5.66
N ARG A 539 14.11 -27.39 6.80
CA ARG A 539 15.25 -27.39 7.74
C ARG A 539 15.43 -28.78 8.34
N TYR A 540 14.32 -29.41 8.72
CA TYR A 540 14.32 -30.77 9.23
C TYR A 540 14.87 -31.77 8.22
N LEU A 541 14.45 -31.73 6.95
CA LEU A 541 14.97 -32.62 5.90
C LEU A 541 16.47 -32.42 5.64
N ARG A 542 16.93 -31.16 5.62
CA ARG A 542 18.37 -30.85 5.51
C ARG A 542 19.17 -31.40 6.68
N ASN A 543 18.65 -31.27 7.90
CA ASN A 543 19.28 -31.81 9.11
C ASN A 543 19.29 -33.35 9.05
N LEU A 544 18.18 -33.96 8.67
CA LEU A 544 18.06 -35.41 8.51
C LEU A 544 19.05 -35.95 7.48
N ARG A 545 19.22 -35.27 6.34
CA ARG A 545 20.21 -35.64 5.31
C ARG A 545 21.64 -35.63 5.85
N ARG A 546 21.99 -34.63 6.67
CA ARG A 546 23.32 -34.55 7.32
C ARG A 546 23.51 -35.69 8.33
N ILE A 547 22.48 -36.01 9.12
CA ILE A 547 22.56 -37.12 10.08
C ILE A 547 22.66 -38.45 9.35
N ALA A 548 21.94 -38.63 8.24
CA ALA A 548 22.05 -39.83 7.40
C ALA A 548 23.45 -40.00 6.79
N GLN A 549 24.17 -38.90 6.55
CA GLN A 549 25.58 -38.95 6.12
C GLN A 549 26.53 -39.39 7.23
N GLN A 550 26.24 -39.03 8.48
CA GLN A 550 27.07 -39.38 9.63
C GLN A 550 26.76 -40.76 10.22
N ARG A 551 25.48 -41.15 10.22
CA ARG A 551 24.93 -42.37 10.83
C ARG A 551 23.87 -42.98 9.90
N PRO A 552 24.25 -43.62 8.78
CA PRO A 552 23.29 -44.24 7.88
C PRO A 552 22.49 -45.39 8.55
N GLU A 553 23.10 -46.12 9.49
CA GLU A 553 22.51 -47.28 10.16
C GLU A 553 21.29 -47.00 11.05
N VAL A 554 21.05 -45.74 11.42
CA VAL A 554 19.89 -45.36 12.25
C VAL A 554 18.66 -44.95 11.42
N MET A 555 18.78 -44.93 10.08
CA MET A 555 17.72 -44.47 9.18
C MET A 555 16.89 -45.64 8.63
N THR A 556 15.57 -45.46 8.58
CA THR A 556 14.63 -46.40 7.95
C THR A 556 13.92 -45.71 6.78
N ALA A 557 13.81 -46.36 5.62
CA ALA A 557 13.08 -45.79 4.48
C ALA A 557 11.55 -46.03 4.60
N PRO A 558 10.70 -44.98 4.63
CA PRO A 558 9.25 -45.09 4.67
C PRO A 558 8.69 -45.59 3.33
N ARG A 559 7.69 -46.48 3.40
CA ARG A 559 7.09 -47.14 2.22
C ARG A 559 6.26 -46.23 1.30
N TRP A 560 5.84 -45.06 1.79
CA TRP A 560 4.91 -44.17 1.08
C TRP A 560 5.61 -43.09 0.22
N ILE A 561 6.94 -43.00 0.25
CA ILE A 561 7.68 -41.97 -0.49
C ILE A 561 7.98 -42.45 -1.91
N PRO A 562 7.72 -41.66 -2.97
CA PRO A 562 8.03 -42.06 -4.35
C PRO A 562 9.51 -42.41 -4.54
N GLY A 563 9.80 -43.54 -5.18
CA GLY A 563 11.17 -44.05 -5.37
C GLY A 563 11.71 -44.92 -4.21
N SER A 564 10.87 -45.23 -3.22
CA SER A 564 11.21 -46.09 -2.07
C SER A 564 10.88 -47.57 -2.27
N SER A 565 10.69 -48.07 -3.50
CA SER A 565 10.21 -49.44 -3.76
C SER A 565 11.14 -50.51 -3.18
N LEU A 566 10.90 -50.84 -1.92
CA LEU A 566 11.35 -52.05 -1.25
C LEU A 566 10.38 -53.17 -1.63
N GLY A 567 10.31 -53.43 -2.94
CA GLY A 567 9.45 -54.44 -3.53
C GLY A 567 10.31 -55.41 -4.32
N GLN A 568 10.62 -56.54 -3.68
CA GLN A 568 10.93 -57.81 -4.34
C GLN A 568 12.39 -58.11 -4.73
N THR A 569 13.37 -57.88 -3.86
CA THR A 569 14.61 -58.70 -3.86
C THR A 569 15.14 -58.84 -2.45
N GLY A 570 15.03 -60.05 -1.89
CA GLY A 570 15.67 -60.45 -0.64
C GLY A 570 17.19 -60.60 -0.78
N GLN A 571 17.87 -59.59 -1.31
CA GLN A 571 19.33 -59.54 -1.33
C GLN A 571 19.81 -58.41 -0.44
N VAL A 572 20.62 -58.83 0.53
CA VAL A 572 21.47 -58.05 1.43
C VAL A 572 21.92 -56.73 0.77
N MET A 573 21.59 -55.59 1.40
CA MET A 573 22.15 -54.28 1.00
C MET A 573 23.68 -54.36 1.10
N ALA A 574 24.37 -54.27 -0.04
CA ALA A 574 25.79 -54.56 -0.11
C ALA A 574 26.71 -53.33 0.12
N SER A 575 26.19 -52.10 0.24
CA SER A 575 27.03 -50.93 0.53
C SER A 575 26.30 -49.78 1.23
N SER A 576 26.98 -49.08 2.14
CA SER A 576 26.52 -47.83 2.77
C SER A 576 26.32 -46.70 1.76
N SER A 577 26.99 -46.75 0.60
CA SER A 577 26.83 -45.78 -0.49
C SER A 577 25.47 -45.85 -1.18
N ASP A 578 24.92 -47.04 -1.40
CA ASP A 578 23.63 -47.21 -2.07
C ASP A 578 22.48 -46.69 -1.20
N MET A 579 22.58 -46.92 0.12
CA MET A 579 21.65 -46.38 1.11
C MET A 579 21.70 -44.85 1.16
N LEU A 580 22.91 -44.26 1.11
CA LEU A 580 23.13 -42.82 1.10
C LEU A 580 22.55 -42.13 -0.14
N GLU A 581 22.69 -42.75 -1.31
CA GLU A 581 22.14 -42.26 -2.55
C GLU A 581 20.61 -42.32 -2.54
N GLN A 582 20.04 -43.42 -2.05
CA GLN A 582 18.59 -43.57 -1.91
C GLN A 582 18.01 -42.56 -0.92
N ILE A 583 18.66 -42.33 0.22
CA ILE A 583 18.24 -41.30 1.19
C ILE A 583 18.32 -39.91 0.56
N SER A 584 19.38 -39.61 -0.19
CA SER A 584 19.52 -38.31 -0.85
C SER A 584 18.42 -38.06 -1.90
N ARG A 585 18.07 -39.09 -2.69
CA ARG A 585 16.95 -39.05 -3.66
C ARG A 585 15.60 -38.85 -2.96
N MET A 586 15.39 -39.56 -1.85
CA MET A 586 14.19 -39.47 -1.01
C MET A 586 14.03 -38.09 -0.37
N THR A 587 15.07 -37.57 0.31
CA THR A 587 15.04 -36.24 0.92
C THR A 587 14.88 -35.14 -0.12
N GLY A 588 15.51 -35.29 -1.30
CA GLY A 588 15.35 -34.33 -2.41
C GLY A 588 13.93 -34.33 -2.99
N GLY A 589 13.27 -35.49 -3.07
CA GLY A 589 11.85 -35.60 -3.44
C GLY A 589 10.92 -34.93 -2.43
N LEU A 590 11.16 -35.12 -1.13
CA LEU A 590 10.39 -34.46 -0.08
C LEU A 590 10.63 -32.94 -0.04
N GLU A 591 11.86 -32.46 -0.23
CA GLU A 591 12.18 -31.03 -0.33
C GLU A 591 11.49 -30.35 -1.51
N GLN A 592 11.24 -31.11 -2.58
CA GLN A 592 10.46 -30.62 -3.71
C GLN A 592 8.97 -30.56 -3.39
N ILE A 593 8.44 -31.57 -2.70
CA ILE A 593 7.05 -31.58 -2.22
C ILE A 593 6.81 -30.40 -1.26
N THR A 594 7.73 -30.12 -0.33
CA THR A 594 7.62 -28.98 0.58
C THR A 594 7.61 -27.65 -0.16
N ARG A 595 8.47 -27.47 -1.18
CA ARG A 595 8.50 -26.24 -1.99
C ARG A 595 7.19 -26.02 -2.77
N ASN A 596 6.60 -27.07 -3.32
CA ASN A 596 5.31 -27.02 -4.00
C ASN A 596 4.17 -26.65 -3.03
N LEU A 597 4.19 -27.21 -1.82
CA LEU A 597 3.24 -26.90 -0.75
C LEU A 597 3.42 -25.46 -0.22
N GLU A 598 4.64 -24.94 -0.15
CA GLU A 598 4.88 -23.53 0.17
C GLU A 598 4.38 -22.57 -0.92
N SER A 599 4.50 -22.93 -2.20
CA SER A 599 3.90 -22.12 -3.27
C SER A 599 2.37 -22.07 -3.18
N LEU A 600 1.74 -23.18 -2.79
CA LEU A 600 0.31 -23.24 -2.48
C LEU A 600 -0.02 -22.36 -1.25
N GLU A 601 0.79 -22.39 -0.19
CA GLU A 601 0.62 -21.50 0.97
C GLU A 601 0.67 -20.02 0.57
N ARG A 602 1.62 -19.61 -0.29
CA ARG A 602 1.72 -18.23 -0.77
C ARG A 602 0.51 -17.84 -1.61
N ALA A 603 0.00 -18.75 -2.44
CA ALA A 603 -1.16 -18.51 -3.29
C ALA A 603 -2.48 -18.33 -2.51
N LEU A 604 -2.57 -18.90 -1.30
CA LEU A 604 -3.75 -18.83 -0.44
C LEU A 604 -3.76 -17.62 0.53
N LYS A 605 -2.76 -16.72 0.46
CA LYS A 605 -2.69 -15.51 1.30
C LYS A 605 -3.40 -14.31 0.63
N PRO A 606 -4.27 -13.56 1.34
CA PRO A 606 -4.92 -12.38 0.78
C PRO A 606 -3.95 -11.20 0.61
N SER A 607 -4.11 -10.42 -0.46
CA SER A 607 -3.44 -9.13 -0.68
C SER A 607 -4.12 -8.02 0.12
N SER A 608 -3.41 -7.35 1.04
CA SER A 608 -3.95 -6.23 1.83
C SER A 608 -3.87 -4.91 1.07
N SER A 609 -5.03 -4.35 0.68
CA SER A 609 -5.16 -3.03 0.04
C SER A 609 -5.45 -1.93 1.07
N GLY A 610 -4.55 -0.94 1.19
CA GLY A 610 -4.77 0.28 1.98
C GLY A 610 -5.69 1.27 1.26
N SER A 611 -6.68 1.78 1.99
CA SER A 611 -7.67 2.77 1.55
C SER A 611 -7.15 4.19 1.79
N GLY A 612 -7.21 5.06 0.78
CA GLY A 612 -6.92 6.49 0.90
C GLY A 612 -7.92 7.29 0.07
N GLY A 613 -8.81 8.02 0.75
CA GLY A 613 -9.76 8.97 0.14
C GLY A 613 -9.37 10.41 0.46
N GLY A 614 -9.70 11.35 -0.44
CA GLY A 614 -9.47 12.79 -0.27
C GLY A 614 -10.60 13.62 -0.87
N PHE A 615 -11.08 14.59 -0.09
CA PHE A 615 -12.11 15.58 -0.44
C PHE A 615 -11.47 16.85 -1.03
N GLY A 616 -12.12 17.45 -2.03
CA GLY A 616 -11.75 18.74 -2.62
C GLY A 616 -12.54 19.90 -2.00
N GLY A 617 -11.85 21.01 -1.75
CA GLY A 617 -12.44 22.30 -1.38
C GLY A 617 -11.92 23.37 -2.33
N SER A 618 -12.84 24.13 -2.92
CA SER A 618 -12.59 25.24 -3.84
C SER A 618 -12.37 26.55 -3.08
N SER A 619 -11.51 27.42 -3.59
CA SER A 619 -11.52 28.85 -3.27
C SER A 619 -11.28 29.67 -4.53
N SER A 620 -12.18 30.62 -4.76
CA SER A 620 -12.20 31.55 -5.88
C SER A 620 -11.29 32.75 -5.61
N GLY A 621 -10.52 33.15 -6.63
CA GLY A 621 -9.68 34.35 -6.63
C GLY A 621 -9.91 35.16 -7.91
N SER A 622 -10.04 36.47 -7.73
CA SER A 622 -10.47 37.47 -8.72
C SER A 622 -9.57 37.61 -9.95
N SER A 623 -10.21 37.95 -11.08
CA SER A 623 -9.65 38.05 -12.42
C SER A 623 -8.60 39.15 -12.62
N SER A 624 -7.41 38.74 -13.03
CA SER A 624 -6.48 39.53 -13.85
C SER A 624 -5.85 38.58 -14.88
N GLY A 625 -6.11 38.84 -16.17
CA GLY A 625 -5.67 38.09 -17.37
C GLY A 625 -4.72 36.89 -17.19
N GLY A 626 -5.21 35.72 -17.59
CA GLY A 626 -4.46 34.45 -17.59
C GLY A 626 -5.38 33.29 -17.19
N GLY A 627 -6.39 33.01 -18.01
CA GLY A 627 -7.22 31.81 -17.89
C GLY A 627 -6.59 30.63 -18.64
N GLY A 628 -7.17 29.45 -18.49
CA GLY A 628 -6.68 28.23 -19.13
C GLY A 628 -6.87 26.99 -18.27
N SER A 629 -6.59 25.83 -18.86
CA SER A 629 -6.64 24.54 -18.20
C SER A 629 -5.56 23.62 -18.74
N SER A 630 -5.01 22.73 -17.92
CA SER A 630 -4.15 21.65 -18.38
C SER A 630 -4.58 20.31 -17.79
N GLY A 631 -4.40 19.25 -18.57
CA GLY A 631 -4.71 17.91 -18.07
C GLY A 631 -4.38 16.79 -19.04
N ALA A 632 -4.71 15.57 -18.61
CA ALA A 632 -4.53 14.36 -19.40
C ALA A 632 -5.77 13.45 -19.38
N ARG A 633 -6.00 12.69 -20.46
CA ARG A 633 -7.18 11.83 -20.65
C ARG A 633 -6.82 10.42 -21.13
#